data_AF-A0A9X4H7H3-F1
#
_entry.id   AF-A0A9X4H7H3-F1
#
_cell.length_a   1.000
_cell.length_b   1.000
_cell.length_c   1.000
_cell.angle_alpha   90.00
_cell.angle_beta   90.00
_cell.angle_gamma   90.00
#
_symmetry.space_group_name_H-M   'P 1'
#
loop_
_entity.id
_entity.type
_entity.pdbx_description
1 polymer ?
#
loop_
_entity_poly.entity_id
_entity_poly.type
_entity_poly.pdbx_seq_one_letter_code
_entity_poly.pdbx_strand_id
1 'polypeptide(L)'
;MKIIKNERGSILVELGFIGPVFIGMVFMLLITGLWIYNATQTSQAARLAAHQLAVTGNYSEANQIAYYHLNKTGIALSTKEVSVYWSGDVACALVKADMETYMPGLVKLFNPSASNWTGKVTISREAQTTGEYRFRSGNQKYFN
;
A
#
# COMPACT_ATOMS: atom_id res chain seq x y z
N MET A 1 -28.47 31.33 -41.43
CA MET A 1 -27.88 31.61 -40.10
C MET A 1 -28.48 30.73 -38.96
N LYS A 2 -28.86 29.47 -39.23
CA LYS A 2 -29.32 28.52 -38.18
C LYS A 2 -28.29 27.42 -37.88
N ILE A 3 -27.42 27.09 -38.83
CA ILE A 3 -26.41 26.02 -38.73
C ILE A 3 -25.29 26.41 -37.74
N ILE A 4 -24.82 27.66 -37.80
CA ILE A 4 -23.73 28.19 -36.96
C ILE A 4 -24.13 28.24 -35.45
N LYS A 5 -25.42 28.35 -35.14
CA LYS A 5 -25.92 28.42 -33.76
C LYS A 5 -25.98 27.03 -33.11
N ASN A 6 -26.14 25.97 -33.92
CA ASN A 6 -26.24 24.59 -33.46
C ASN A 6 -24.86 24.02 -33.08
N GLU A 7 -23.81 24.40 -33.82
CA GLU A 7 -22.43 23.99 -33.53
C GLU A 7 -21.92 24.57 -32.20
N ARG A 8 -22.20 25.85 -31.92
CA ARG A 8 -21.80 26.49 -30.64
C ARG A 8 -22.49 25.88 -29.42
N GLY A 9 -23.74 25.43 -29.56
CA GLY A 9 -24.46 24.72 -28.51
C GLY A 9 -23.91 23.31 -28.27
N SER A 10 -23.57 22.60 -29.36
CA SER A 10 -22.92 21.28 -29.29
C SER A 10 -21.55 21.34 -28.60
N ILE A 11 -20.73 22.33 -28.93
CA ILE A 11 -19.40 22.54 -28.33
C ILE A 11 -19.52 22.82 -26.82
N LEU A 12 -20.52 23.59 -26.39
CA LEU A 12 -20.73 23.90 -24.97
C LEU A 12 -21.16 22.66 -24.16
N VAL A 13 -21.96 21.78 -24.77
CA VAL A 13 -22.38 20.51 -24.15
C VAL A 13 -21.22 19.51 -24.12
N GLU A 14 -20.42 19.42 -25.20
CA GLU A 14 -19.21 18.59 -25.23
C GLU A 14 -18.18 19.05 -24.19
N LEU A 15 -17.88 20.34 -24.08
CA LEU A 15 -17.00 20.88 -23.03
C LEU A 15 -17.59 20.68 -21.62
N GLY A 16 -18.91 20.86 -21.49
CA GLY A 16 -19.64 20.63 -20.23
C GLY A 16 -19.60 19.18 -19.75
N PHE A 17 -19.42 18.21 -20.66
CA PHE A 17 -19.31 16.80 -20.33
C PHE A 17 -17.85 16.32 -20.20
N ILE A 18 -16.97 16.78 -21.10
CA ILE A 18 -15.55 16.41 -21.13
C ILE A 18 -14.81 16.96 -19.92
N GLY A 19 -15.10 18.18 -19.48
CA GLY A 19 -14.45 18.80 -18.31
C GLY A 19 -14.56 17.94 -17.04
N PRO A 20 -15.78 17.61 -16.58
CA PRO A 20 -15.97 16.74 -15.42
C PRO A 20 -15.38 15.34 -15.58
N VAL A 21 -15.49 14.72 -16.77
CA VAL A 21 -14.91 13.39 -17.04
C VAL A 21 -13.38 13.42 -16.94
N PHE A 22 -12.75 14.43 -17.53
CA PHE A 22 -11.30 14.62 -17.47
C PHE A 22 -10.82 14.84 -16.03
N ILE A 23 -11.50 15.71 -15.27
CA ILE A 23 -11.20 15.95 -13.86
C ILE A 23 -11.32 14.65 -13.05
N GLY A 24 -12.38 13.88 -13.27
CA GLY A 24 -12.56 12.57 -12.63
C GLY A 24 -11.44 11.59 -12.95
N MET A 25 -10.98 11.56 -14.20
CA MET A 25 -9.85 10.73 -14.62
C MET A 25 -8.53 11.15 -13.93
N VAL A 26 -8.26 12.45 -13.82
CA VAL A 26 -7.08 12.97 -13.12
C VAL A 26 -7.09 12.56 -11.65
N PHE A 27 -8.21 12.72 -10.94
CA PHE A 27 -8.32 12.28 -9.55
C PHE A 27 -8.12 10.78 -9.39
N MET A 28 -8.70 9.98 -10.28
CA MET A 28 -8.50 8.52 -10.31
C MET A 28 -7.01 8.16 -10.47
N LEU A 29 -6.29 8.82 -11.38
CA LEU A 29 -4.86 8.59 -11.58
C LEU A 29 -4.04 8.95 -10.34
N LEU A 30 -4.32 10.09 -9.71
CA LEU A 30 -3.61 10.52 -8.49
C LEU A 30 -3.82 9.54 -7.34
N ILE A 31 -5.06 9.10 -7.10
CA ILE A 31 -5.38 8.15 -6.03
C ILE A 31 -4.76 6.78 -6.31
N THR A 32 -4.81 6.33 -7.57
CA THR A 32 -4.18 5.07 -7.97
C THR A 32 -2.66 5.14 -7.79
N GLY A 33 -2.03 6.24 -8.18
CA GLY A 33 -0.60 6.48 -7.96
C GLY A 33 -0.24 6.45 -6.48
N LEU A 34 -1.05 7.09 -5.64
CA LEU A 34 -0.88 7.07 -4.18
C LEU A 34 -1.01 5.65 -3.60
N TRP A 35 -1.99 4.88 -4.07
CA TRP A 35 -2.16 3.49 -3.67
C TRP A 35 -0.95 2.63 -4.08
N ILE A 36 -0.48 2.74 -5.33
CA ILE A 36 0.71 2.01 -5.81
C ILE A 36 1.95 2.39 -4.99
N TYR A 37 2.13 3.67 -4.70
CA TYR A 37 3.22 4.17 -3.89
C TYR A 37 3.18 3.55 -2.48
N ASN A 38 2.05 3.67 -1.78
CA ASN A 38 1.89 3.11 -0.44
C ASN A 38 2.02 1.58 -0.42
N ALA A 39 1.52 0.89 -1.46
CA ALA A 39 1.71 -0.55 -1.61
C ALA A 39 3.18 -0.94 -1.74
N THR A 40 3.96 -0.12 -2.44
CA THR A 40 5.41 -0.31 -2.58
C THR A 40 6.12 -0.08 -1.25
N GLN A 41 5.79 0.99 -0.51
CA GLN A 41 6.36 1.25 0.83
C GLN A 41 6.00 0.15 1.84
N THR A 42 4.77 -0.38 1.77
CA THR A 42 4.31 -1.49 2.60
C THR A 42 5.11 -2.77 2.31
N SER A 43 5.39 -3.05 1.04
CA SER A 43 6.25 -4.17 0.66
C SER A 43 7.70 -3.98 1.13
N GLN A 44 8.25 -2.76 1.06
CA GLN A 44 9.59 -2.47 1.58
C GLN A 44 9.66 -2.63 3.11
N ALA A 45 8.65 -2.13 3.84
CA ALA A 45 8.55 -2.31 5.28
C ALA A 45 8.55 -3.80 5.67
N ALA A 46 7.78 -4.62 4.96
CA ALA A 46 7.75 -6.07 5.18
C ALA A 46 9.14 -6.70 4.97
N ARG A 47 9.83 -6.34 3.88
CA ARG A 47 11.19 -6.85 3.61
C ARG A 47 12.19 -6.44 4.68
N LEU A 48 12.15 -5.19 5.13
CA LEU A 48 13.02 -4.70 6.19
C LEU A 48 12.79 -5.44 7.51
N ALA A 49 11.54 -5.68 7.89
CA ALA A 49 11.22 -6.45 9.09
C ALA A 49 11.63 -7.92 8.98
N ALA A 50 11.33 -8.59 7.86
CA ALA A 50 11.72 -9.97 7.63
C ALA A 50 13.25 -10.14 7.66
N HIS A 51 13.98 -9.23 7.02
CA HIS A 51 15.44 -9.22 7.04
C HIS A 51 15.99 -8.94 8.44
N GLN A 52 15.43 -7.98 9.18
CA GLN A 52 15.88 -7.70 10.55
C GLN A 52 15.68 -8.93 11.44
N LEU A 53 14.51 -9.57 11.36
CA LEU A 53 14.24 -10.80 12.09
C LEU A 53 15.23 -11.90 11.71
N ALA A 54 15.51 -12.06 10.41
CA ALA A 54 16.45 -13.05 9.91
C ALA A 54 17.87 -12.86 10.45
N VAL A 55 18.31 -11.62 10.66
CA VAL A 55 19.68 -11.29 11.07
C VAL A 55 19.84 -11.24 12.59
N THR A 56 18.86 -10.70 13.32
CA THR A 56 18.96 -10.47 14.77
C THR A 56 18.15 -11.46 15.61
N GLY A 57 17.14 -12.12 15.02
CA GLY A 57 16.20 -12.97 15.75
C GLY A 57 15.25 -12.20 16.68
N ASN A 58 15.29 -10.86 16.68
CA ASN A 58 14.50 -10.04 17.59
C ASN A 58 13.21 -9.52 16.93
N TYR A 59 12.08 -10.06 17.36
CA TYR A 59 10.75 -9.67 16.88
C TYR A 59 10.41 -8.20 17.14
N SER A 60 10.77 -7.66 18.30
CA SER A 60 10.42 -6.30 18.69
C SER A 60 11.16 -5.28 17.81
N GLU A 61 12.44 -5.52 17.56
CA GLU A 61 13.27 -4.65 16.72
C GLU A 61 12.81 -4.70 15.25
N ALA A 62 12.50 -5.89 14.73
CA ALA A 62 11.96 -6.06 13.39
C ALA A 62 10.63 -5.32 13.20
N ASN A 63 9.71 -5.42 14.17
CA ASN A 63 8.45 -4.67 14.16
C ASN A 63 8.71 -3.15 14.16
N GLN A 64 9.59 -2.66 15.04
CA GLN A 64 9.89 -1.23 15.14
C GLN A 64 10.47 -0.66 13.85
N ILE A 65 11.34 -1.39 13.15
CA ILE A 65 11.89 -0.96 11.85
C ILE A 65 10.79 -0.78 10.79
N ALA A 66 9.85 -1.73 10.68
CA ALA A 66 8.74 -1.60 9.75
C ALA A 66 7.83 -0.41 10.10
N TYR A 67 7.49 -0.23 11.38
CA TYR A 67 6.71 0.92 11.83
C TYR A 67 7.41 2.25 11.56
N TYR A 68 8.71 2.33 11.86
CA TYR A 68 9.51 3.51 11.61
C TYR A 68 9.56 3.85 10.12
N HIS A 69 9.79 2.86 9.26
CA HIS A 69 9.79 3.04 7.81
C HIS A 69 8.44 3.59 7.32
N LEU A 70 7.33 2.92 7.68
CA LEU A 70 5.99 3.35 7.27
C LEU A 70 5.57 4.70 7.83
N ASN A 71 6.06 5.09 9.02
CA ASN A 71 5.81 6.41 9.58
C ASN A 71 6.55 7.51 8.82
N LYS A 72 7.71 7.19 8.25
CA LYS A 72 8.53 8.15 7.50
C LYS A 72 8.15 8.23 6.03
N THR A 73 7.74 7.12 5.41
CA THR A 73 7.52 7.03 3.95
C THR A 73 6.05 6.92 3.55
N GLY A 74 5.18 6.43 4.43
CA GLY A 74 3.76 6.26 4.12
C GLY A 74 3.02 7.59 4.03
N ILE A 75 2.17 7.75 3.01
CA ILE A 75 1.36 8.95 2.81
C ILE A 75 -0.11 8.59 3.03
N ALA A 76 -0.84 9.38 3.84
CA ALA A 76 -2.27 9.15 4.12
C ALA A 76 -2.63 7.72 4.59
N LEU A 77 -1.72 7.08 5.33
CA LEU A 77 -1.96 5.79 5.98
C LEU A 77 -2.50 5.99 7.40
N SER A 78 -3.64 5.39 7.70
CA SER A 78 -4.37 5.54 8.97
C SER A 78 -4.06 4.44 9.98
N THR A 79 -4.02 3.18 9.52
CA THR A 79 -3.77 2.00 10.37
C THR A 79 -2.58 1.24 9.82
N LYS A 80 -1.70 0.77 10.69
CA LYS A 80 -0.49 0.01 10.35
C LYS A 80 -0.42 -1.19 11.29
N GLU A 81 -0.62 -2.39 10.77
CA GLU A 81 -0.43 -3.65 11.49
C GLU A 81 0.82 -4.32 10.93
N VAL A 82 1.77 -4.62 11.80
CA VAL A 82 2.99 -5.37 11.45
C VAL A 82 2.99 -6.65 12.28
N SER A 83 3.07 -7.79 11.59
CA SER A 83 3.17 -9.11 12.20
C SER A 83 4.45 -9.79 11.69
N VAL A 84 5.34 -10.15 12.60
CA VAL A 84 6.63 -10.78 12.27
C VAL A 84 6.66 -12.15 12.94
N TYR A 85 7.00 -13.19 12.18
CA TYR A 85 6.97 -14.58 12.64
C TYR A 85 8.03 -15.42 11.93
N TRP A 86 8.37 -16.56 12.52
CA TRP A 86 9.18 -17.58 11.86
C TRP A 86 8.28 -18.67 11.29
N SER A 87 8.59 -19.09 10.06
CA SER A 87 8.04 -20.29 9.43
C SER A 87 9.19 -21.26 9.21
N GLY A 88 9.50 -22.06 10.23
CA GLY A 88 10.68 -22.91 10.25
C GLY A 88 11.98 -22.08 10.27
N ASP A 89 12.79 -22.21 9.23
CA ASP A 89 14.06 -21.49 9.07
C ASP A 89 13.92 -20.19 8.26
N VAL A 90 12.69 -19.79 7.95
CA VAL A 90 12.40 -18.58 7.20
C VAL A 90 11.78 -17.54 8.13
N ALA A 91 12.36 -16.35 8.16
CA ALA A 91 11.80 -15.19 8.81
C ALA A 91 10.78 -14.53 7.87
N CYS A 92 9.57 -14.32 8.36
CA CYS A 92 8.46 -13.76 7.63
C CYS A 92 7.97 -12.48 8.29
N ALA A 93 7.48 -11.54 7.48
CA ALA A 93 6.82 -10.34 7.95
C ALA A 93 5.61 -10.03 7.07
N LEU A 94 4.44 -9.88 7.72
CA LEU A 94 3.19 -9.43 7.13
C LEU A 94 2.94 -8.00 7.59
N VAL A 95 2.75 -7.10 6.63
CA VAL A 95 2.44 -5.70 6.89
C VAL A 95 1.10 -5.38 6.24
N LYS A 96 0.17 -4.88 7.04
CA LYS A 96 -1.10 -4.33 6.57
C LYS A 96 -1.14 -2.85 6.86
N ALA A 97 -1.58 -2.07 5.88
CA ALA A 97 -1.79 -0.65 6.04
C ALA A 97 -3.10 -0.21 5.41
N ASP A 98 -3.85 0.66 6.09
CA ASP A 98 -5.10 1.19 5.58
C ASP A 98 -4.93 2.62 5.08
N MET A 99 -5.27 2.84 3.80
CA MET A 99 -5.27 4.15 3.18
C MET A 99 -6.70 4.68 3.11
N GLU A 100 -6.94 5.92 3.53
CA GLU A 100 -8.24 6.56 3.34
C GLU A 100 -8.46 6.95 1.87
N THR A 101 -9.64 6.63 1.32
CA THR A 101 -10.04 7.07 -0.01
C THR A 101 -11.26 7.98 0.09
N TYR A 102 -11.12 9.22 -0.40
CA TYR A 102 -12.17 10.23 -0.36
C TYR A 102 -13.07 10.23 -1.59
N MET A 103 -12.84 9.30 -2.53
CA MET A 103 -13.57 9.25 -3.80
C MET A 103 -14.45 7.99 -3.87
N PRO A 104 -15.76 8.13 -4.14
CA PRO A 104 -16.68 7.02 -4.23
C PRO A 104 -16.31 6.03 -5.35
N GLY A 105 -16.50 4.74 -5.10
CA GLY A 105 -16.27 3.64 -6.04
C GLY A 105 -14.87 3.03 -6.00
N LEU A 106 -13.86 3.76 -5.52
CA LEU A 106 -12.46 3.28 -5.49
C LEU A 106 -12.23 2.11 -4.54
N VAL A 107 -12.98 2.05 -3.43
CA VAL A 107 -12.93 0.89 -2.52
C VAL A 107 -13.29 -0.40 -3.27
N LYS A 108 -14.30 -0.38 -4.14
CA LYS A 108 -14.68 -1.54 -4.96
C LYS A 108 -13.69 -1.88 -6.07
N LEU A 109 -12.93 -0.89 -6.56
CA LEU A 109 -11.89 -1.14 -7.57
C LEU A 109 -10.72 -1.93 -6.99
N PHE A 110 -10.29 -1.60 -5.77
CA PHE A 110 -9.15 -2.27 -5.13
C PHE A 110 -9.55 -3.45 -4.25
N ASN A 111 -10.81 -3.49 -3.79
CA ASN A 111 -11.40 -4.61 -3.08
C ASN A 111 -12.83 -4.85 -3.62
N PRO A 112 -12.98 -5.65 -4.70
CA PRO A 112 -14.27 -5.92 -5.33
C PRO A 112 -15.35 -6.46 -4.39
N SER A 113 -14.93 -7.14 -3.33
CA SER A 113 -15.80 -7.74 -2.31
C SER A 113 -16.26 -6.76 -1.24
N ALA A 114 -15.77 -5.52 -1.24
CA ALA A 114 -16.14 -4.53 -0.23
C ALA A 114 -17.62 -4.14 -0.33
N SER A 115 -18.33 -4.17 0.81
CA SER A 115 -19.73 -3.74 0.92
C SER A 115 -19.89 -2.22 0.76
N ASN A 116 -18.81 -1.46 0.97
CA ASN A 116 -18.84 -0.01 1.08
C ASN A 116 -18.30 0.64 -0.20
N TRP A 117 -18.97 1.71 -0.66
CA TRP A 117 -18.56 2.48 -1.84
C TRP A 117 -17.50 3.54 -1.55
N THR A 118 -17.31 3.89 -0.28
CA THR A 118 -16.34 4.88 0.20
C THR A 118 -15.63 4.33 1.44
N GLY A 119 -14.45 4.87 1.77
CA GLY A 119 -13.75 4.52 3.01
C GLY A 119 -12.31 4.07 2.80
N LYS A 120 -11.84 3.18 3.68
CA LYS A 120 -10.44 2.75 3.73
C LYS A 120 -10.19 1.59 2.75
N VAL A 121 -9.02 1.61 2.11
CA VAL A 121 -8.49 0.51 1.31
C VAL A 121 -7.33 -0.11 2.06
N THR A 122 -7.48 -1.39 2.39
CA THR A 122 -6.43 -2.16 3.05
C THR A 122 -5.41 -2.66 2.03
N ILE A 123 -4.14 -2.40 2.32
CA ILE A 123 -2.97 -2.84 1.57
C ILE A 123 -2.30 -3.90 2.43
N SER A 124 -2.25 -5.14 1.96
CA SER A 124 -1.56 -6.25 2.65
C SER A 124 -0.37 -6.71 1.82
N ARG A 125 0.82 -6.79 2.42
CA ARG A 125 2.05 -7.28 1.78
C ARG A 125 2.81 -8.17 2.75
N GLU A 126 3.27 -9.31 2.25
CA GLU A 126 4.12 -10.23 2.98
C GLU A 126 5.49 -10.32 2.31
N ALA A 127 6.53 -10.48 3.13
CA ALA A 127 7.89 -10.76 2.68
C ALA A 127 8.51 -11.88 3.53
N GLN A 128 9.44 -12.60 2.93
CA GLN A 128 10.09 -13.76 3.53
C GLN A 128 11.59 -13.72 3.23
N THR A 129 12.42 -14.07 4.20
CA THR A 129 13.88 -14.12 4.11
C THR A 129 14.41 -15.30 4.93
N THR A 130 15.37 -16.05 4.41
CA THR A 130 16.02 -17.16 5.13
C THR A 130 16.75 -16.65 6.38
N GLY A 131 16.63 -17.36 7.49
CA GLY A 131 17.24 -17.00 8.76
C GLY A 131 18.76 -17.15 8.79
N GLU A 132 19.47 -16.05 8.85
CA GLU A 132 20.94 -16.02 8.90
C GLU A 132 21.49 -15.97 10.33
N TYR A 133 20.69 -15.61 11.33
CA TYR A 133 21.16 -15.38 12.72
C TYR A 133 21.82 -16.62 13.36
N ARG A 134 21.40 -17.83 12.95
CA ARG A 134 21.95 -19.11 13.44
C ARG A 134 23.36 -19.38 12.92
N PHE A 135 23.76 -18.75 11.81
CA PHE A 135 25.07 -18.91 11.19
C PHE A 135 26.08 -17.83 11.61
N ARG A 136 25.68 -16.83 12.42
CA ARG A 136 26.61 -15.83 12.96
C ARG A 136 27.52 -16.43 14.03
N SER A 137 28.82 -16.17 13.88
CA SER A 137 29.86 -16.44 14.89
C SER A 137 29.45 -15.87 16.26
N GLY A 138 29.34 -16.75 17.27
CA GLY A 138 28.91 -16.40 18.63
C GLY A 138 27.60 -17.07 19.08
N ASN A 139 26.66 -17.33 18.16
CA ASN A 139 25.37 -17.98 18.49
C ASN A 139 25.34 -19.49 18.25
N GLN A 140 26.38 -20.05 17.62
CA GLN A 140 26.50 -21.47 17.29
C GLN A 140 26.53 -22.40 18.52
N LYS A 141 26.85 -21.87 19.72
CA LYS A 141 26.90 -22.66 20.96
C LYS A 141 25.53 -23.12 21.48
N TYR A 142 24.43 -22.55 20.98
CA TYR A 142 23.07 -22.84 21.44
C TYR A 142 22.28 -23.74 20.50
N PHE A 143 22.90 -24.22 19.41
CA PHE A 143 22.23 -25.02 18.36
C PHE A 143 22.91 -26.37 18.08
N ASN A 144 23.77 -26.84 18.99
CA ASN A 144 24.30 -28.22 19.01
C ASN A 144 23.65 -29.02 20.13
#